data_AF-A0A5M7BC98-F1
#
_entry.id   AF-A0A5M7BC98-F1
#
_cell.length_a   1.000
_cell.length_b   1.000
_cell.length_c   1.000
_cell.angle_alpha   90.00
_cell.angle_beta   90.00
_cell.angle_gamma   90.00
#
_symmetry.space_group_name_H-M   'P 1'
#
loop_
_entity.id
_entity.type
_entity.pdbx_description
1 polymer ?
#
loop_
_entity_poly.entity_id
_entity_poly.type
_entity_poly.pdbx_seq_one_letter_code
_entity_poly.pdbx_strand_id
1 'polypeptide(L)'
;MKNYLIIFVISLSFTAFTHAQKIDTEKVFGGYKYTYNNELISIGDLASIIETNTDAYKLIKKGRTNRSLSGVLGFVGGGLIGWPIGTSLGGGEVNWTLAGIGAGLIAVAIPISTRSNKKINQAVELYNASINPTSSTTFKPEFKIIANGRGFGLAMNF
;
A
#
# COMPACT_ATOMS: atom_id res chain seq x y z
N MET A 1 13.39 -48.87 18.44
CA MET A 1 12.26 -48.21 17.73
C MET A 1 11.84 -46.88 18.38
N LYS A 2 11.79 -46.75 19.72
CA LYS A 2 11.36 -45.52 20.42
C LYS A 2 12.22 -44.27 20.13
N ASN A 3 13.52 -44.41 19.88
CA ASN A 3 14.43 -43.28 19.67
C ASN A 3 14.34 -42.65 18.26
N TYR A 4 13.96 -43.42 17.23
CA TYR A 4 13.79 -42.89 15.87
C TYR A 4 12.51 -42.06 15.72
N LEU A 5 11.49 -42.36 16.55
CA LEU A 5 10.23 -41.65 16.57
C LEU A 5 10.41 -40.21 17.12
N ILE A 6 11.32 -40.03 18.09
CA ILE A 6 11.67 -38.71 18.65
C ILE A 6 12.40 -37.86 17.61
N ILE A 7 13.33 -38.44 16.84
CA ILE A 7 14.08 -37.73 15.79
C ILE A 7 13.14 -37.28 14.65
N PHE A 8 12.13 -38.09 14.32
CA PHE A 8 11.12 -37.74 13.31
C PHE A 8 10.23 -36.56 13.73
N VAL A 9 9.83 -36.51 15.01
CA VAL A 9 9.01 -35.41 15.56
C VAL A 9 9.79 -34.09 15.67
N ILE A 10 11.09 -34.15 15.99
CA ILE A 10 11.96 -32.96 16.04
C ILE A 10 12.21 -32.38 14.64
N SER A 11 12.37 -33.23 13.63
CA SER A 11 12.52 -32.80 12.22
C SER A 11 11.28 -32.05 11.70
N LEU A 12 10.08 -32.47 12.12
CA LEU A 12 8.82 -31.87 11.68
C LEU A 12 8.60 -30.45 12.24
N SER A 13 9.34 -30.04 13.28
CA SER A 13 9.17 -28.75 13.95
C SER A 13 9.93 -27.60 13.29
N PHE A 14 10.76 -27.86 12.27
CA PHE A 14 11.61 -26.84 11.63
C PHE A 14 10.98 -26.10 10.44
N THR A 15 9.73 -26.40 10.07
CA THR A 15 9.00 -25.58 9.10
C THR A 15 8.43 -24.35 9.81
N ALA A 16 9.29 -23.49 10.33
CA ALA A 16 8.91 -22.14 10.68
C ALA A 16 8.52 -21.43 9.38
N PHE A 17 7.21 -21.25 9.19
CA PHE A 17 6.65 -20.51 8.07
C PHE A 17 7.28 -19.12 8.04
N THR A 18 8.17 -18.88 7.08
CA THR A 18 8.64 -17.53 6.76
C THR A 18 7.47 -16.79 6.11
N HIS A 19 6.59 -16.21 6.92
CA HIS A 19 5.58 -15.28 6.41
C HIS A 19 6.28 -13.98 6.03
N ALA A 20 6.58 -13.81 4.74
CA ALA A 20 6.99 -12.52 4.22
C ALA A 20 5.86 -11.51 4.46
N GLN A 21 6.07 -10.59 5.41
CA GLN A 21 5.07 -9.61 5.85
C GLN A 21 4.71 -8.65 4.71
N LYS A 22 3.46 -8.72 4.26
CA LYS A 22 2.91 -7.84 3.22
C LYS A 22 2.40 -6.54 3.82
N ILE A 23 2.33 -5.52 2.98
CA ILE A 23 1.74 -4.23 3.32
C ILE A 23 0.30 -4.23 2.78
N ASP A 24 -0.68 -4.12 3.67
CA ASP A 24 -2.08 -4.04 3.28
C ASP A 24 -2.43 -2.62 2.85
N THR A 25 -3.23 -2.52 1.79
CA THR A 25 -3.64 -1.22 1.24
C THR A 25 -5.16 -1.11 1.14
N GLU A 26 -5.70 -0.05 1.72
CA GLU A 26 -7.13 0.24 1.71
C GLU A 26 -7.39 1.60 1.03
N LYS A 27 -8.36 1.65 0.12
CA LYS A 27 -8.75 2.89 -0.54
C LYS A 27 -9.62 3.72 0.40
N VAL A 28 -9.27 4.99 0.57
CA VAL A 28 -10.03 5.95 1.37
C VAL A 28 -10.34 7.21 0.58
N PHE A 29 -11.20 8.08 1.13
CA PHE A 29 -11.46 9.38 0.52
C PHE A 29 -10.17 10.20 0.42
N GLY A 30 -9.76 10.56 -0.80
CA GLY A 30 -8.54 11.33 -1.05
C GLY A 30 -7.23 10.55 -1.12
N GLY A 31 -7.23 9.21 -1.06
CA GLY A 31 -6.01 8.42 -1.20
C GLY A 31 -6.10 6.96 -0.74
N TYR A 32 -5.04 6.50 -0.08
CA TYR A 32 -4.91 5.14 0.42
C TYR A 32 -4.41 5.16 1.87
N LYS A 33 -4.85 4.17 2.65
CA LYS A 33 -4.27 3.81 3.94
C LYS A 33 -3.37 2.60 3.77
N TYR A 34 -2.26 2.60 4.49
CA TYR A 34 -1.29 1.52 4.48
C TYR A 34 -1.16 0.95 5.89
N THR A 35 -1.28 -0.36 6.00
CA THR A 35 -1.17 -1.09 7.26
C THR A 35 -0.04 -2.10 7.14
N TYR A 36 0.82 -2.14 8.14
CA TYR A 36 1.92 -3.09 8.23
C TYR A 36 1.93 -3.66 9.65
N ASN A 37 1.92 -4.99 9.78
CA ASN A 37 1.82 -5.68 11.08
C ASN A 37 0.63 -5.22 11.92
N ASN A 38 -0.54 -5.06 11.28
CA ASN A 38 -1.78 -4.56 11.90
C ASN A 38 -1.72 -3.12 12.44
N GLU A 39 -0.64 -2.37 12.16
CA GLU A 39 -0.50 -0.97 12.52
C GLU A 39 -0.56 -0.06 11.29
N LEU A 40 -1.24 1.08 11.42
CA LEU A 40 -1.29 2.08 10.36
C LEU A 40 0.06 2.78 10.26
N ILE A 41 0.68 2.71 9.09
CA ILE A 41 2.01 3.28 8.85
C ILE A 41 1.93 4.55 8.00
N SER A 42 2.86 5.49 8.24
CA SER A 42 2.94 6.70 7.43
C SER A 42 3.60 6.42 6.07
N ILE A 43 3.43 7.33 5.11
CA ILE A 43 4.16 7.27 3.82
C ILE A 43 5.69 7.37 4.05
N GLY A 44 6.12 7.99 5.16
CA GLY A 44 7.53 8.05 5.54
C GLY A 44 8.07 6.67 5.89
N ASP A 45 7.39 5.98 6.83
CA ASP A 45 7.75 4.64 7.28
C ASP A 45 7.63 3.62 6.14
N LEU A 46 6.60 3.79 5.30
CA LEU A 46 6.42 3.01 4.09
C LEU A 46 7.64 3.12 3.16
N ALA A 47 8.23 4.31 3.02
CA ALA A 47 9.43 4.49 2.20
C ALA A 47 10.66 3.79 2.78
N SER A 48 10.77 3.73 4.11
CA SER A 48 11.84 2.99 4.80
C SER A 48 11.68 1.49 4.65
N ILE A 49 10.45 0.95 4.75
CA ILE A 49 10.18 -0.48 4.55
C ILE A 49 10.51 -0.92 3.10
N ILE A 50 10.13 -0.08 2.13
CA ILE A 50 10.28 -0.36 0.70
C ILE A 50 11.71 -0.08 0.19
N GLU A 51 12.58 0.53 0.99
CA GLU A 51 13.94 0.93 0.59
C GLU A 51 14.80 -0.23 0.07
N THR A 52 14.52 -1.45 0.54
CA THR A 52 15.19 -2.68 0.08
C THR A 52 14.94 -2.99 -1.40
N ASN A 53 13.88 -2.46 -2.00
CA ASN A 53 13.56 -2.60 -3.42
C ASN A 53 13.79 -1.26 -4.13
N THR A 54 14.86 -1.17 -4.91
CA THR A 54 15.31 0.07 -5.58
C THR A 54 14.26 0.66 -6.54
N ASP A 55 13.53 -0.19 -7.27
CA ASP A 55 12.49 0.24 -8.22
C ASP A 55 11.26 0.78 -7.49
N ALA A 56 10.81 0.09 -6.44
CA ALA A 56 9.71 0.52 -5.60
C ALA A 56 10.07 1.79 -4.83
N TYR A 57 11.30 1.88 -4.32
CA TYR A 57 11.82 3.07 -3.64
C TYR A 57 11.82 4.32 -4.54
N LYS A 58 12.18 4.16 -5.82
CA LYS A 58 12.13 5.25 -6.80
C LYS A 58 10.71 5.76 -7.04
N LEU A 59 9.72 4.86 -7.05
CA LEU A 59 8.31 5.21 -7.22
C LEU A 59 7.76 5.96 -6.00
N ILE A 60 8.02 5.48 -4.78
CA ILE A 60 7.54 6.14 -3.56
C ILE A 60 8.19 7.51 -3.36
N LYS A 61 9.47 7.68 -3.72
CA LYS A 61 10.15 8.99 -3.68
C LYS A 61 9.48 10.00 -4.61
N LYS A 62 9.20 9.61 -5.86
CA LYS A 62 8.44 10.45 -6.81
C LYS A 62 7.04 10.75 -6.32
N GLY A 63 6.37 9.77 -5.71
CA GLY A 63 5.09 9.95 -5.04
C GLY A 63 5.16 11.03 -3.96
N ARG A 64 6.11 10.94 -3.02
CA ARG A 64 6.31 11.92 -1.94
C ARG A 64 6.52 13.33 -2.47
N THR A 65 7.38 13.50 -3.46
CA THR A 65 7.61 14.83 -4.08
C THR A 65 6.33 15.41 -4.67
N ASN A 66 5.57 14.61 -5.42
CA ASN A 66 4.30 15.06 -5.99
C ASN A 66 3.27 15.37 -4.91
N ARG A 67 3.26 14.60 -3.80
CA ARG A 67 2.39 14.87 -2.66
C ARG A 67 2.72 16.22 -2.02
N SER A 68 3.99 16.48 -1.74
CA SER A 68 4.44 17.76 -1.19
C SER A 68 4.09 18.92 -2.11
N LEU A 69 4.35 18.78 -3.42
CA LEU A 69 3.99 19.81 -4.40
C LEU A 69 2.49 20.07 -4.42
N SER A 70 1.66 19.03 -4.47
CA SER A 70 0.20 19.17 -4.43
C SER A 70 -0.29 19.76 -3.10
N GLY A 71 0.38 19.46 -2.00
CA GLY A 71 0.07 20.00 -0.68
C GLY A 71 0.33 21.50 -0.60
N VAL A 72 1.48 21.95 -1.14
CA VAL A 72 1.80 23.38 -1.23
C VAL A 72 0.80 24.11 -2.14
N LEU A 73 0.51 23.56 -3.33
CA LEU A 73 -0.47 24.15 -4.25
C LEU A 73 -1.87 24.20 -3.65
N GLY A 74 -2.29 23.14 -2.95
CA GLY A 74 -3.57 23.10 -2.25
C GLY A 74 -3.64 24.07 -1.08
N PHE A 75 -2.56 24.21 -0.32
CA PHE A 75 -2.48 25.17 0.80
C PHE A 75 -2.55 26.62 0.30
N VAL A 76 -1.73 26.97 -0.70
CA VAL A 76 -1.74 28.30 -1.31
C VAL A 76 -3.07 28.56 -2.00
N GLY A 77 -3.56 27.63 -2.82
CA GLY A 77 -4.84 27.77 -3.51
C GLY A 77 -6.03 27.90 -2.56
N GLY A 78 -6.05 27.10 -1.49
CA GLY A 78 -7.04 27.18 -0.42
C GLY A 78 -6.97 28.50 0.34
N GLY A 79 -5.77 29.01 0.64
CA GLY A 79 -5.58 30.32 1.24
C GLY A 79 -6.09 31.47 0.37
N LEU A 80 -5.82 31.41 -0.94
CA LEU A 80 -6.29 32.41 -1.91
C LEU A 80 -7.82 32.42 -2.10
N ILE A 81 -8.47 31.28 -1.90
CA ILE A 81 -9.95 31.18 -1.87
C ILE A 81 -10.50 31.62 -0.51
N GLY A 82 -9.84 31.20 0.57
CA GLY A 82 -10.26 31.50 1.93
C GLY A 82 -10.17 32.99 2.27
N TRP A 83 -9.20 33.71 1.69
CA TRP A 83 -9.00 35.14 1.95
C TRP A 83 -10.21 36.00 1.54
N PRO A 84 -10.72 35.94 0.29
CA PRO A 84 -11.92 36.67 -0.10
C PRO A 84 -13.17 36.28 0.71
N ILE A 85 -13.29 35.01 1.12
CA ILE A 85 -14.38 34.54 1.99
C ILE A 85 -14.27 35.18 3.39
N GLY A 86 -13.06 35.24 3.96
CA GLY A 86 -12.82 35.93 5.23
C GLY A 86 -13.12 37.42 5.13
N THR A 87 -12.69 38.08 4.05
CA THR A 87 -12.96 39.50 3.79
C THR A 87 -14.45 39.79 3.65
N SER A 88 -15.21 38.94 2.95
CA SER A 88 -16.66 39.14 2.78
C SER A 88 -17.41 39.07 4.11
N LEU A 89 -17.03 38.12 4.97
CA LEU A 89 -17.58 37.99 6.32
C LEU A 89 -17.19 39.17 7.23
N GLY A 90 -16.00 39.75 7.01
CA GLY A 90 -15.51 40.93 7.70
C GLY A 90 -16.08 42.27 7.20
N GLY A 91 -16.99 42.25 6.21
CA GLY A 91 -17.58 43.45 5.62
C GLY A 91 -16.67 44.24 4.68
N GLY A 92 -15.55 43.64 4.25
CA GLY A 92 -14.61 44.26 3.30
C GLY A 92 -14.94 43.96 1.84
N GLU A 93 -14.26 44.65 0.93
CA GLU A 93 -14.42 44.45 -0.51
C GLU A 93 -13.74 43.15 -0.97
N VAL A 94 -14.51 42.30 -1.66
CA VAL A 94 -14.12 40.94 -2.00
C VAL A 94 -13.34 40.89 -3.32
N ASN A 95 -12.13 40.35 -3.29
CA ASN A 95 -11.36 40.10 -4.52
C ASN A 95 -11.63 38.68 -5.06
N TRP A 96 -12.62 38.54 -5.94
CA TRP A 96 -12.94 37.27 -6.59
C TRP A 96 -11.90 36.79 -7.59
N THR A 97 -11.07 37.69 -8.15
CA THR A 97 -9.94 37.30 -9.00
C THR A 97 -8.94 36.45 -8.21
N LEU A 98 -8.70 36.79 -6.94
CA LEU A 98 -7.84 36.02 -6.04
C LEU A 98 -8.39 34.60 -5.80
N ALA A 99 -9.70 34.48 -5.56
CA ALA A 99 -10.37 33.19 -5.44
C ALA A 99 -10.29 32.38 -6.74
N GLY A 100 -10.44 33.03 -7.90
CA GLY A 100 -10.31 32.38 -9.21
C GLY A 100 -8.90 31.81 -9.44
N ILE A 101 -7.85 32.55 -9.07
CA ILE A 101 -6.46 32.07 -9.13
C ILE A 101 -6.29 30.87 -8.18
N GLY A 102 -6.80 30.98 -6.95
CA GLY A 102 -6.75 29.88 -5.97
C GLY A 102 -7.43 28.61 -6.48
N ALA A 103 -8.61 28.74 -7.10
CA ALA A 103 -9.32 27.62 -7.72
C ALA A 103 -8.52 26.99 -8.88
N GLY A 104 -7.85 27.81 -9.69
CA GLY A 104 -6.94 27.34 -10.74
C GLY A 104 -5.77 26.51 -10.19
N LEU A 105 -5.15 26.94 -9.09
CA LEU A 105 -4.08 26.19 -8.43
C LEU A 105 -4.58 24.84 -7.89
N ILE A 106 -5.75 24.81 -7.26
CA ILE A 106 -6.36 23.56 -6.78
C ILE A 106 -6.67 22.62 -7.95
N ALA A 107 -7.21 23.14 -9.05
CA ALA A 107 -7.50 22.35 -10.24
C ALA A 107 -6.25 21.63 -10.79
N VAL A 108 -5.08 22.26 -10.72
CA VAL A 108 -3.78 21.65 -11.07
C VAL A 108 -3.28 20.68 -9.98
N ALA A 109 -3.53 20.99 -8.70
CA ALA A 109 -3.10 20.16 -7.57
C ALA A 109 -3.80 18.78 -7.54
N ILE A 110 -5.08 18.71 -7.92
CA ILE A 110 -5.89 17.48 -7.90
C ILE A 110 -5.27 16.32 -8.72
N PRO A 111 -4.95 16.50 -10.02
CA PRO A 111 -4.33 15.44 -10.81
C PRO A 111 -2.92 15.08 -10.32
N ILE A 112 -2.16 16.05 -9.78
CA ILE A 112 -0.83 15.79 -9.20
C ILE A 112 -0.96 14.90 -7.95
N SER A 113 -1.91 15.21 -7.06
CA SER A 113 -2.20 14.42 -5.87
C SER A 113 -2.67 13.00 -6.23
N THR A 114 -3.57 12.87 -7.21
CA THR A 114 -4.03 11.57 -7.70
C THR A 114 -2.88 10.72 -8.25
N ARG A 115 -2.01 11.34 -9.07
CA ARG A 115 -0.81 10.68 -9.61
C ARG A 115 0.17 10.30 -8.50
N SER A 116 0.32 11.14 -7.48
CA SER A 116 1.13 10.83 -6.29
C SER A 116 0.62 9.57 -5.61
N ASN A 117 -0.67 9.53 -5.24
CA ASN A 117 -1.27 8.40 -4.56
C ASN A 117 -1.13 7.11 -5.38
N LYS A 118 -1.32 7.19 -6.71
CA LYS A 118 -1.11 6.05 -7.61
C LYS A 118 0.34 5.55 -7.58
N LYS A 119 1.33 6.44 -7.59
CA LYS A 119 2.76 6.06 -7.54
C LYS A 119 3.14 5.40 -6.21
N ILE A 120 2.63 5.90 -5.10
CA ILE A 120 2.87 5.32 -3.78
C ILE A 120 2.25 3.92 -3.72
N ASN A 121 1.00 3.77 -4.16
CA ASN A 121 0.35 2.46 -4.23
C ASN A 121 1.11 1.47 -5.14
N GLN A 122 1.55 1.91 -6.32
CA GLN A 122 2.37 1.08 -7.21
C GLN A 122 3.70 0.65 -6.58
N ALA A 123 4.31 1.49 -5.74
CA ALA A 123 5.50 1.10 -5.00
C ALA A 123 5.20 -0.03 -4.00
N VAL A 124 4.05 0.04 -3.31
CA VAL A 124 3.58 -1.00 -2.39
C VAL A 124 3.31 -2.30 -3.13
N GLU A 125 2.60 -2.24 -4.25
CA GLU A 125 2.32 -3.40 -5.11
C GLU A 125 3.62 -4.07 -5.58
N LEU A 126 4.59 -3.27 -6.03
CA LEU A 126 5.89 -3.78 -6.49
C LEU A 126 6.70 -4.40 -5.35
N TYR A 127 6.71 -3.79 -4.17
CA TYR A 127 7.33 -4.36 -2.98
C TYR A 127 6.67 -5.69 -2.60
N ASN A 128 5.35 -5.71 -2.45
CA ASN A 128 4.57 -6.91 -2.10
C ASN A 128 4.78 -8.05 -3.12
N ALA A 129 4.87 -7.73 -4.41
CA ALA A 129 5.18 -8.69 -5.46
C ALA A 129 6.60 -9.25 -5.33
N SER A 130 7.58 -8.42 -4.95
CA SER A 130 8.97 -8.84 -4.78
C SER A 130 9.20 -9.76 -3.58
N ILE A 131 8.41 -9.61 -2.51
CA ILE A 131 8.51 -10.45 -1.31
C ILE A 131 7.61 -11.70 -1.36
N ASN A 132 6.64 -11.75 -2.27
CA ASN A 132 5.75 -12.90 -2.46
C ASN A 132 5.57 -13.23 -3.96
N PRO A 133 6.59 -13.81 -4.62
CA PRO A 133 6.52 -14.20 -6.02
C PRO A 133 5.39 -15.21 -6.34
N THR A 134 4.78 -15.82 -5.32
CA THR A 134 3.74 -16.86 -5.44
C THR A 134 2.29 -16.35 -5.36
N SER A 135 2.05 -15.03 -5.23
CA SER A 135 0.68 -14.51 -4.98
C SER A 135 -0.24 -14.50 -6.21
N SER A 136 0.25 -14.85 -7.41
CA SER A 136 -0.54 -14.94 -8.64
C SER A 136 -1.09 -16.33 -8.95
N THR A 137 -0.71 -17.37 -8.18
CA THR A 137 -1.31 -18.70 -8.31
C THR A 137 -1.73 -19.13 -6.92
N THR A 138 -3.03 -19.03 -6.60
CA THR A 138 -3.54 -19.68 -5.39
C THR A 138 -3.35 -21.17 -5.58
N PHE A 139 -2.26 -21.72 -5.04
CA PHE A 139 -2.03 -23.16 -4.97
C PHE A 139 -3.13 -23.71 -4.07
N LYS A 140 -4.18 -24.27 -4.70
CA LYS A 140 -5.30 -24.95 -4.03
C LYS A 140 -5.21 -26.45 -4.32
N PRO A 141 -4.20 -27.15 -3.81
CA PRO A 141 -4.11 -28.59 -4.01
C PRO A 141 -5.31 -29.26 -3.35
N GLU A 142 -6.05 -30.05 -4.10
CA GLU A 142 -7.07 -30.92 -3.53
C GLU A 142 -6.42 -32.23 -3.10
N PHE A 143 -6.48 -32.51 -1.80
CA PHE A 143 -6.04 -33.78 -1.24
C PHE A 143 -7.22 -34.73 -1.10
N LYS A 144 -7.11 -35.90 -1.72
CA LYS A 144 -8.08 -37.00 -1.58
C LYS A 144 -7.39 -38.20 -0.96
N ILE A 145 -8.02 -38.76 0.07
CA ILE A 145 -7.63 -40.07 0.59
C ILE A 145 -8.34 -41.11 -0.25
N ILE A 146 -7.58 -42.02 -0.86
CA ILE A 146 -8.09 -43.11 -1.68
C ILE A 146 -7.75 -44.43 -1.01
N ALA A 147 -8.74 -45.32 -0.94
CA ALA A 147 -8.60 -46.67 -0.41
C ALA A 147 -9.08 -47.67 -1.46
N ASN A 148 -8.30 -48.72 -1.73
CA ASN A 148 -8.72 -49.84 -2.56
C ASN A 148 -8.36 -51.18 -1.90
N GLY A 149 -8.71 -52.30 -2.55
CA GLY A 149 -8.44 -53.64 -2.04
C GLY A 149 -6.94 -54.01 -1.86
N ARG A 150 -6.01 -53.13 -2.26
CA ARG A 150 -4.55 -53.26 -2.11
C ARG A 150 -3.94 -52.25 -1.12
N GLY A 151 -4.71 -51.33 -0.54
CA GLY A 151 -4.24 -50.41 0.50
C GLY A 151 -4.81 -49.00 0.45
N PHE A 152 -4.20 -48.09 1.21
CA PHE A 152 -4.54 -46.67 1.29
C PHE A 152 -3.48 -45.82 0.58
N GLY A 153 -3.92 -44.73 -0.06
CA GLY A 153 -3.07 -43.76 -0.73
C GLY A 153 -3.58 -42.34 -0.57
N LEU A 154 -2.70 -41.37 -0.80
CA LEU A 154 -3.01 -39.95 -0.86
C LEU A 154 -2.86 -39.48 -2.30
N ALA A 155 -3.92 -38.93 -2.87
CA ALA A 155 -3.89 -38.27 -4.17
C ALA A 155 -3.89 -36.76 -3.97
N MET A 156 -3.02 -36.07 -4.71
CA MET A 156 -2.94 -34.61 -4.76
C MET A 156 -3.14 -34.18 -6.21
N ASN A 157 -4.14 -33.34 -6.45
CA ASN A 157 -4.33 -32.68 -7.74
C ASN A 157 -3.74 -31.27 -7.68
N PHE A 158 -2.95 -30.93 -8.69
CA PHE A 158 -2.33 -29.61 -8.91
C PHE A 158 -3.09 -28.80 -9.96
#